data_AF-A0A815SVD0-F1
#
_entry.id   AF-A0A815SVD0-F1
#
_cell.length_a   1.000
_cell.length_b   1.000
_cell.length_c   1.000
_cell.angle_alpha   90.00
_cell.angle_beta   90.00
_cell.angle_gamma   90.00
#
_symmetry.space_group_name_H-M   'P 1'
#
loop_
_entity.id
_entity.type
_entity.pdbx_description
1 polymer ?
#
loop_
_entity_poly.entity_id
_entity_poly.type
_entity_poly.pdbx_seq_one_letter_code
_entity_poly.pdbx_strand_id
1 'polypeptide(L)'
;MTDNTTNESVHGCRSNTERVITDDEYACLYSPEKQDRQQVSLFKQNQYDKNAQKYWDQFYKRNTNNFFKDRHWTLREFNININETMKLFEVGCGVGNFLFPLLDEIPNLFIYACDFSSTAIELLRQNSNYDSQRIQSFICDLT
;
A
#
# COMPACT_ATOMS: atom_id res chain seq x y z
N MET A 1 -21.55 34.35 29.25
CA MET A 1 -21.52 33.40 30.40
C MET A 1 -22.45 32.28 30.03
N THR A 2 -22.03 31.10 29.61
CA THR A 2 -20.73 30.42 29.59
C THR A 2 -20.78 29.41 28.44
N ASP A 3 -19.70 29.36 27.66
CA ASP A 3 -19.37 28.25 26.76
C ASP A 3 -19.34 26.92 27.51
N ASN A 4 -19.64 25.83 26.82
CA ASN A 4 -19.03 24.52 27.09
C ASN A 4 -19.04 23.67 25.81
N THR A 5 -17.89 23.73 25.16
CA THR A 5 -17.35 22.81 24.16
C THR A 5 -17.28 21.39 24.73
N THR A 6 -17.97 20.45 24.10
CA THR A 6 -17.72 19.01 24.29
C THR A 6 -16.55 18.59 23.42
N ASN A 7 -15.37 18.50 24.05
CA ASN A 7 -14.21 17.81 23.51
C ASN A 7 -14.49 16.30 23.48
N GLU A 8 -14.83 15.75 22.31
CA GLU A 8 -14.72 14.31 22.07
C GLU A 8 -13.26 13.96 21.81
N SER A 9 -12.57 13.55 22.89
CA SER A 9 -11.25 12.95 22.80
C SER A 9 -11.36 11.55 22.21
N VAL A 10 -10.97 11.41 20.94
CA VAL A 10 -10.74 10.11 20.31
C VAL A 10 -9.54 9.46 21.00
N HIS A 11 -9.80 8.51 21.90
CA HIS A 11 -8.78 7.70 22.55
C HIS A 11 -8.16 6.70 21.55
N GLY A 12 -7.11 7.12 20.86
CA GLY A 12 -6.14 6.22 20.25
C GLY A 12 -5.16 5.73 21.33
N CYS A 13 -5.28 4.47 21.76
CA CYS A 13 -4.38 3.85 22.72
C CYS A 13 -2.97 3.71 22.10
N ARG A 14 -2.04 4.58 22.50
CA ARG A 14 -0.61 4.46 22.17
C ARG A 14 0.06 3.62 23.25
N SER A 15 0.35 2.35 22.96
CA SER A 15 1.27 1.54 23.78
C SER A 15 2.68 1.69 23.22
N ASN A 16 3.60 2.28 23.97
CA ASN A 16 5.03 2.34 23.64
C ASN A 16 5.76 0.99 23.85
N THR A 17 5.03 -0.11 23.94
CA THR A 17 5.55 -1.46 24.13
C THR A 17 5.30 -2.26 22.86
N GLU A 18 6.33 -2.96 22.36
CA GLU A 18 6.16 -3.93 21.27
C GLU A 18 4.98 -4.85 21.59
N ARG A 19 4.06 -5.00 20.62
CA ARG A 19 2.94 -5.90 20.77
C ARG A 19 3.47 -7.33 20.78
N VAL A 20 3.40 -7.98 21.94
CA VAL A 20 3.70 -9.41 22.08
C VAL A 20 2.45 -10.19 21.68
N ILE A 21 2.60 -11.09 20.71
CA ILE A 21 1.54 -12.05 20.32
C ILE A 21 1.23 -12.95 21.52
N THR A 22 -0.06 -13.13 21.83
CA THR A 22 -0.46 -14.06 22.90
C THR A 22 -0.33 -15.52 22.46
N ASP A 23 -0.22 -16.45 23.40
CA ASP A 23 -0.16 -17.88 23.10
C ASP A 23 -1.40 -18.36 22.32
N ASP A 24 -2.58 -17.78 22.61
CA ASP A 24 -3.82 -18.07 21.89
C ASP A 24 -3.80 -17.52 20.46
N GLU A 25 -3.28 -16.30 20.25
CA GLU A 25 -3.06 -15.73 18.92
C GLU A 25 -2.05 -16.56 18.12
N TYR A 26 -0.96 -17.00 18.76
CA TYR A 26 0.04 -17.87 18.18
C TYR A 26 -0.59 -19.22 17.77
N ALA A 27 -1.27 -19.90 18.70
CA ALA A 27 -1.95 -21.16 18.41
C ALA A 27 -2.99 -21.02 17.29
N CYS A 28 -3.69 -19.89 17.22
CA CYS A 28 -4.64 -19.58 16.15
C CYS A 28 -3.94 -19.37 14.79
N LEU A 29 -2.84 -18.62 14.74
CA LEU A 29 -2.10 -18.34 13.50
C LEU A 29 -1.43 -19.60 12.93
N TYR A 30 -0.95 -20.48 13.80
CA TYR A 30 -0.24 -21.69 13.40
C TYR A 30 -1.12 -22.95 13.46
N SER A 31 -2.44 -22.81 13.64
CA SER A 31 -3.32 -23.98 13.65
C SER A 31 -3.30 -24.65 12.27
N PRO A 32 -3.09 -25.98 12.20
CA PRO A 32 -3.03 -26.70 10.93
C PRO A 32 -4.32 -26.58 10.12
N GLU A 33 -5.44 -26.29 10.76
CA GLU A 33 -6.77 -26.19 10.16
C GLU A 33 -7.02 -24.83 9.49
N LYS A 34 -6.27 -23.78 9.89
CA LYS A 34 -6.36 -22.43 9.31
C LYS A 34 -5.31 -22.15 8.24
N GLN A 35 -4.30 -23.00 8.10
CA GLN A 35 -3.37 -22.90 6.99
C GLN A 35 -4.02 -23.44 5.72
N ASP A 36 -4.31 -22.55 4.78
CA ASP A 36 -4.66 -22.92 3.41
C ASP A 36 -3.42 -23.53 2.72
N ARG A 37 -3.23 -24.84 2.94
CA ARG A 37 -2.06 -25.60 2.46
C ARG A 37 -2.22 -26.11 1.03
N GLN A 38 -3.29 -25.73 0.33
CA GLN A 38 -3.46 -26.15 -1.06
C GLN A 38 -2.55 -25.34 -1.98
N GLN A 39 -1.29 -25.76 -2.08
CA GLN A 39 -0.42 -25.28 -3.13
C GLN A 39 -0.99 -25.68 -4.49
N VAL A 40 -1.02 -24.71 -5.42
CA VAL A 40 -1.35 -25.01 -6.82
C VAL A 40 -0.30 -25.98 -7.38
N SER A 41 -0.72 -26.83 -8.33
CA SER A 41 0.23 -27.74 -8.97
C SER A 41 1.37 -26.98 -9.65
N LEU A 42 2.55 -27.60 -9.77
CA LEU A 42 3.72 -26.99 -10.41
C LEU A 42 3.42 -26.51 -11.84
N PHE A 43 2.55 -27.22 -12.57
CA PHE A 43 2.06 -26.80 -13.87
C PHE A 43 1.33 -25.45 -13.82
N LYS A 44 0.42 -25.27 -12.86
CA LYS A 44 -0.32 -24.02 -12.66
C LYS A 44 0.58 -22.90 -12.16
N GLN A 45 1.50 -23.19 -11.24
CA GLN A 45 2.48 -22.21 -10.76
C GLN A 45 3.29 -21.63 -11.93
N ASN A 46 3.91 -22.49 -12.74
CA ASN A 46 4.64 -22.07 -13.93
C ASN A 46 3.77 -21.27 -14.92
N GLN A 47 2.48 -21.60 -15.04
CA GLN A 47 1.56 -20.84 -15.87
C GLN A 47 1.27 -19.45 -15.29
N TYR A 48 1.08 -19.33 -13.98
CA TYR A 48 0.86 -18.06 -13.29
C TYR A 48 2.09 -17.17 -13.37
N ASP A 49 3.28 -17.70 -13.14
CA ASP A 49 4.53 -16.95 -13.21
C ASP A 49 4.75 -16.41 -14.63
N LYS A 50 4.66 -17.27 -15.64
CA LYS A 50 4.84 -16.87 -17.06
C LYS A 50 3.82 -15.85 -17.56
N ASN A 51 2.62 -15.81 -16.97
CA ASN A 51 1.54 -14.94 -17.42
C ASN A 51 1.16 -13.89 -16.37
N ALA A 52 2.01 -13.69 -15.35
CA ALA A 52 1.70 -12.83 -14.20
C ALA A 52 1.36 -11.41 -14.66
N GLN A 53 2.13 -10.85 -15.61
CA GLN A 53 1.89 -9.52 -16.15
C GLN A 53 0.48 -9.38 -16.73
N LYS A 54 0.09 -10.35 -17.57
CA LYS A 54 -1.21 -10.37 -18.23
C LYS A 54 -2.35 -10.50 -17.21
N TYR A 55 -2.15 -11.22 -16.12
CA TYR A 55 -3.15 -11.34 -15.07
C TYR A 55 -3.28 -10.05 -14.27
N TRP A 56 -2.17 -9.38 -13.95
CA TRP A 56 -2.18 -8.08 -13.29
C TRP A 56 -2.80 -6.99 -14.18
N ASP A 57 -2.47 -6.94 -15.47
CA ASP A 57 -3.12 -6.03 -16.41
C ASP A 57 -4.63 -6.25 -16.48
N GLN A 58 -5.09 -7.50 -16.55
CA GLN A 58 -6.52 -7.82 -16.52
C GLN A 58 -7.18 -7.42 -15.20
N PHE A 59 -6.49 -7.61 -14.09
CA PHE A 59 -6.98 -7.22 -12.78
C PHE A 59 -7.20 -5.71 -12.72
N TYR A 60 -6.23 -4.90 -13.14
CA TYR A 60 -6.36 -3.43 -13.13
C TYR A 60 -7.38 -2.93 -14.15
N LYS A 61 -7.52 -3.57 -15.32
CA LYS A 61 -8.59 -3.23 -16.28
C LYS A 61 -9.99 -3.45 -15.70
N ARG A 62 -10.16 -4.49 -14.87
CA ARG A 62 -11.45 -4.82 -14.25
C ARG A 62 -11.77 -3.96 -13.04
N ASN A 63 -10.77 -3.67 -12.21
CA ASN A 63 -10.99 -3.07 -10.90
C ASN A 63 -10.62 -1.58 -10.84
N THR A 64 -9.81 -1.07 -11.76
CA THR A 64 -9.35 0.32 -11.82
C THR A 64 -8.74 0.77 -10.47
N ASN A 65 -9.32 1.79 -9.82
CA ASN A 65 -8.90 2.28 -8.50
C ASN A 65 -9.78 1.81 -7.33
N ASN A 66 -10.72 0.90 -7.56
CA ASN A 66 -11.75 0.56 -6.56
C ASN A 66 -11.37 -0.60 -5.62
N PHE A 67 -10.21 -1.24 -5.81
CA PHE A 67 -9.85 -2.45 -5.07
C PHE A 67 -9.14 -2.18 -3.75
N PHE A 68 -8.13 -1.30 -3.77
CA PHE A 68 -7.35 -0.94 -2.58
C PHE A 68 -7.83 0.39 -2.03
N LYS A 69 -7.79 0.53 -0.70
CA LYS A 69 -8.03 1.80 -0.03
C LYS A 69 -6.75 2.62 0.07
N ASP A 70 -6.92 3.93 0.15
CA ASP A 70 -5.84 4.86 0.46
C ASP A 70 -5.20 4.58 1.82
N ARG A 71 -3.86 4.64 1.87
CA ARG A 71 -3.06 4.27 3.05
C ARG A 71 -2.65 5.51 3.85
N HIS A 72 -3.49 5.93 4.81
CA HIS A 72 -3.27 7.07 5.71
C HIS A 72 -2.64 6.72 7.07
N TRP A 73 -1.80 5.69 7.12
CA TRP A 73 -1.20 5.23 8.39
C TRP A 73 0.31 5.43 8.43
N THR A 74 0.98 5.78 7.33
CA THR A 74 2.45 5.86 7.25
C THR A 74 3.03 6.83 8.29
N LEU A 75 2.54 8.08 8.35
CA LEU A 75 3.05 9.06 9.33
C LEU A 75 2.62 8.78 10.78
N ARG A 76 1.64 7.89 10.98
CA ARG A 76 1.24 7.45 12.32
C ARG A 76 2.22 6.44 12.90
N GLU A 77 2.69 5.53 12.05
CA GLU A 77 3.55 4.42 12.44
C GLU A 77 5.04 4.78 12.39
N PHE A 78 5.43 5.64 11.45
CA PHE A 78 6.83 6.00 11.25
C PHE A 78 7.09 7.47 11.61
N ASN A 79 8.13 7.71 12.40
CA ASN A 79 8.60 9.05 12.72
C ASN A 79 9.39 9.64 11.54
N ILE A 80 8.67 10.09 10.52
CA ILE A 80 9.26 10.70 9.31
C ILE A 80 9.40 12.22 9.53
N ASN A 81 10.60 12.77 9.29
CA ASN A 81 10.80 14.21 9.30
C ASN A 81 10.29 14.83 7.99
N ILE A 82 9.08 15.37 8.03
CA ILE A 82 8.40 15.93 6.85
C ILE A 82 9.03 17.22 6.30
N ASN A 83 9.95 17.84 7.04
CA ASN A 83 10.60 19.10 6.64
C ASN A 83 11.83 18.88 5.75
N GLU A 84 12.34 17.64 5.66
CA GLU A 84 13.49 17.31 4.84
C GLU A 84 13.07 16.94 3.41
N THR A 85 13.98 17.17 2.45
CA THR A 85 13.79 16.65 1.10
C THR A 85 13.97 15.15 1.10
N MET A 86 12.95 14.42 0.64
CA MET A 86 12.94 12.96 0.69
C MET A 86 12.71 12.37 -0.70
N LYS A 87 13.34 11.24 -0.95
CA LYS A 87 13.07 10.38 -2.10
C LYS A 87 12.61 9.03 -1.62
N LEU A 88 11.50 8.55 -2.16
CA LEU A 88 10.94 7.23 -1.89
C LEU A 88 10.93 6.42 -3.19
N PHE A 89 11.20 5.12 -3.09
CA PHE A 89 10.99 4.20 -4.20
C PHE A 89 9.93 3.17 -3.80
N GLU A 90 8.80 3.19 -4.50
CA GLU A 90 7.72 2.23 -4.32
C GLU A 90 7.75 1.18 -5.43
N VAL A 91 7.82 -0.08 -5.01
CA VAL A 91 7.74 -1.27 -5.85
C VAL A 91 6.35 -1.86 -5.75
N GLY A 92 5.71 -2.12 -6.89
CA GLY A 92 4.31 -2.56 -6.93
C GLY A 92 3.37 -1.42 -6.54
N CYS A 93 3.59 -0.23 -7.10
CA CYS A 93 2.86 0.98 -6.74
C CYS A 93 1.38 0.96 -7.10
N GLY A 94 0.97 0.02 -7.96
CA GLY A 94 -0.38 -0.07 -8.50
C GLY A 94 -0.82 1.27 -9.10
N VAL A 95 -2.01 1.70 -8.70
CA VAL A 95 -2.62 2.96 -9.14
C VAL A 95 -2.41 4.13 -8.16
N GLY A 96 -1.55 3.96 -7.14
CA GLY A 96 -1.11 5.08 -6.30
C GLY A 96 -1.80 5.29 -4.95
N ASN A 97 -2.58 4.32 -4.46
CA ASN A 97 -3.26 4.42 -3.15
C ASN A 97 -2.31 4.61 -1.94
N PHE A 98 -1.01 4.34 -2.10
CA PHE A 98 0.01 4.69 -1.10
C PHE A 98 0.64 6.05 -1.39
N LEU A 99 0.94 6.34 -2.65
CA LEU A 99 1.57 7.59 -3.07
C LEU A 99 0.75 8.82 -2.67
N PHE A 100 -0.52 8.89 -3.08
CA PHE A 100 -1.27 10.14 -3.01
C PHE A 100 -1.45 10.66 -1.58
N PRO A 101 -1.89 9.83 -0.60
CA PRO A 101 -1.92 10.26 0.80
C PRO A 101 -0.57 10.78 1.31
N LEU A 102 0.51 10.13 0.91
CA LEU A 102 1.85 10.49 1.40
C LEU A 102 2.38 11.78 0.76
N LEU A 103 2.05 12.03 -0.51
CA LEU A 103 2.39 13.26 -1.22
C LEU A 103 1.64 14.47 -0.65
N ASP A 104 0.40 14.28 -0.19
CA ASP A 104 -0.40 15.31 0.48
C ASP A 104 0.20 15.69 1.85
N GLU A 105 0.72 14.70 2.59
CA GLU A 105 1.26 14.91 3.93
C GLU A 105 2.73 15.39 3.94
N ILE A 106 3.53 15.08 2.91
CA ILE A 106 4.96 15.40 2.86
C ILE A 106 5.27 16.26 1.62
N PRO A 107 5.28 17.60 1.71
CA PRO A 107 5.43 18.49 0.55
C PRO A 107 6.73 18.29 -0.25
N ASN A 108 7.84 17.98 0.44
CA ASN A 108 9.17 17.83 -0.16
C ASN A 108 9.51 16.38 -0.56
N LEU A 109 8.49 15.53 -0.72
CA LEU A 109 8.65 14.15 -1.16
C LEU A 109 8.62 14.04 -2.68
N PHE A 110 9.61 13.32 -3.21
CA PHE A 110 9.64 12.80 -4.57
C PHE A 110 9.56 11.28 -4.55
N ILE A 111 8.70 10.68 -5.40
CA ILE A 111 8.48 9.24 -5.45
C ILE A 111 8.88 8.68 -6.81
N TYR A 112 9.78 7.70 -6.81
CA TYR A 112 9.92 6.76 -7.91
C TYR A 112 8.91 5.63 -7.68
N ALA A 113 8.13 5.30 -8.70
CA ALA A 113 7.05 4.33 -8.57
C ALA A 113 7.10 3.35 -9.72
N CYS A 114 7.21 2.06 -9.43
CA CYS A 114 7.13 1.04 -10.47
C CYS A 114 6.08 0.00 -10.17
N ASP A 115 5.50 -0.52 -11.25
CA ASP A 115 4.61 -1.65 -11.23
C ASP A 115 4.90 -2.52 -12.44
N PHE A 116 4.63 -3.81 -12.30
CA PHE A 116 4.79 -4.78 -13.36
C PHE A 116 3.70 -4.61 -14.44
N SER A 117 2.51 -4.17 -14.03
CA SER A 117 1.38 -3.93 -14.89
C SER A 117 1.49 -2.60 -15.62
N SER A 118 1.47 -2.67 -16.95
CA SER A 118 1.36 -1.49 -17.81
C SER A 118 0.06 -0.72 -17.55
N THR A 119 -1.03 -1.45 -17.30
CA THR A 119 -2.34 -0.88 -17.00
C THR A 119 -2.33 -0.11 -15.68
N ALA A 120 -1.66 -0.62 -14.65
CA ALA A 120 -1.53 0.08 -13.37
C ALA A 120 -0.85 1.44 -13.53
N ILE A 121 0.28 1.47 -14.25
CA ILE A 121 1.05 2.69 -14.50
C ILE A 121 0.25 3.70 -15.33
N GLU A 122 -0.53 3.23 -16.32
CA GLU A 122 -1.42 4.10 -17.09
C GLU A 122 -2.50 4.74 -16.20
N LEU A 123 -3.19 3.94 -15.39
CA LEU A 123 -4.21 4.42 -14.45
C LEU A 123 -3.62 5.37 -13.39
N LEU A 124 -2.42 5.08 -12.88
CA LEU A 124 -1.69 5.97 -11.97
C LEU A 124 -1.49 7.35 -12.59
N ARG A 125 -1.03 7.41 -13.85
CA ARG A 125 -0.77 8.67 -14.58
C ARG A 125 -2.05 9.42 -14.97
N GLN A 126 -3.18 8.73 -15.09
CA GLN A 126 -4.49 9.33 -15.37
C GLN A 126 -5.14 9.95 -14.13
N ASN A 127 -4.65 9.67 -12.93
CA ASN A 127 -5.17 10.26 -11.71
C ASN A 127 -4.95 11.79 -11.72
N SER A 128 -5.96 12.56 -11.30
CA SER A 128 -5.89 14.03 -11.27
C SER A 128 -4.81 14.58 -10.32
N ASN A 129 -4.42 13.80 -9.33
CA ASN A 129 -3.39 14.16 -8.35
C ASN A 129 -1.98 13.73 -8.79
N TYR A 130 -1.84 13.14 -10.00
CA TYR A 130 -0.53 12.78 -10.52
C TYR A 130 0.26 14.04 -10.90
N ASP A 131 1.36 14.27 -10.20
CA ASP A 131 2.29 15.35 -10.48
C ASP A 131 3.65 14.79 -10.95
N SER A 132 3.98 14.99 -12.23
CA SER A 132 5.25 14.56 -12.82
C SER A 132 6.50 15.22 -12.22
N GLN A 133 6.34 16.33 -11.47
CA GLN A 133 7.45 16.95 -10.73
C GLN A 133 7.74 16.23 -9.41
N ARG A 134 6.78 15.46 -8.91
CA ARG A 134 6.86 14.76 -7.62
C ARG A 134 6.82 13.24 -7.76
N ILE A 135 6.41 12.73 -8.91
CA ILE A 135 6.30 11.30 -9.20
C ILE A 135 6.99 10.98 -10.52
N GLN A 136 7.90 10.02 -10.50
CA GLN A 136 8.40 9.36 -11.70
C GLN A 136 7.92 7.91 -11.71
N SER A 137 6.93 7.62 -12.56
CA SER A 137 6.38 6.26 -12.69
C SER A 137 6.91 5.52 -13.92
N PHE A 138 7.17 4.23 -13.79
CA PHE A 138 7.66 3.38 -14.89
C PHE A 138 7.24 1.92 -14.75
N ILE A 139 7.19 1.21 -15.87
CA ILE A 139 6.91 -0.24 -15.89
C ILE A 139 8.21 -0.97 -15.58
N CYS A 140 8.18 -1.91 -14.63
CA CYS A 140 9.37 -2.67 -14.24
C CYS A 140 8.97 -4.09 -13.82
N ASP A 141 9.64 -5.08 -14.39
CA ASP A 141 9.65 -6.45 -13.87
C ASP A 141 10.88 -6.60 -12.96
N LEU A 142 10.69 -7.16 -11.76
CA LEU A 142 11.74 -7.35 -10.75
C LEU A 142 12.13 -8.82 -10.57
N THR A 143 11.57 -9.72 -11.39
CA THR A 143 11.79 -11.17 -11.32
C THR A 143 12.68 -11.70 -12.43
#